data_AF-A0A8C1U2S8-F1
#
_entry.id   AF-A0A8C1U2S8-F1
#
_cell.length_a   1.000
_cell.length_b   1.000
_cell.length_c   1.000
_cell.angle_alpha   90.00
_cell.angle_beta   90.00
_cell.angle_gamma   90.00
#
_symmetry.space_group_name_H-M   'P 1'
#
loop_
_entity.id
_entity.type
_entity.pdbx_description
1 polymer ?
#
loop_
_entity_poly.entity_id
_entity_poly.type
_entity_poly.pdbx_seq_one_letter_code
_entity_poly.pdbx_strand_id
1 'polypeptide(L)'
;THATGTAMSDLSAMDLYEKLTAQGDTVRALKAQKSPKADVDAAVQLLLQMKLDYRRVSGQDYKAGCPPVDGEMLEDHGAAPEDGDDQVDPWSVSSSSAKGVDYDKLIVRFGSSKIDQELVDRIARVTGKTPHRFLRRGVFFSHRDMHQILDAFEKQKSFYLYTGRGPSSEAMHVGHLIPFIFTKWLQDVFDVPLVIQMTDDEKYLWKDLSLDECHRYAVENARDIIACGFDVNKTFIFSDLDYMGASPAFYRNVVKVQKHVTFNQVKGIFGFTDSDCIGKISFPAIQAAPSFSSSFPQIFGERTDVQCLIPCAIDQDPYFRMTRDVAPRIGYPKPALLHSTFFPALQGAQTKMSASEANSSIFLTDSAKQIKNKINKHAFSGGKDTVEEHRKCGGNPDVDVSFMYLSFFLEDDDQLEKIRQDYSSGALLTGELKKCLIETLQPMIAAHQERRRLVTDEIVQQFMSPRKLHFNC
;
A
#
# COMPACT_ATOMS: atom_id res chain seq x y z
N THR A 1 42.75 46.43 25.46
CA THR A 1 42.57 46.01 24.06
C THR A 1 41.45 44.99 24.02
N HIS A 2 40.25 45.43 23.66
CA HIS A 2 39.09 44.56 23.44
C HIS A 2 39.11 44.02 22.01
N ALA A 3 38.84 42.72 21.86
CA ALA A 3 38.21 42.08 20.70
C ALA A 3 37.72 40.70 21.17
N THR A 4 36.57 40.61 21.86
CA THR A 4 35.26 40.18 21.34
C THR A 4 35.27 38.81 20.66
N GLY A 5 34.80 37.80 21.39
CA GLY A 5 34.32 36.55 20.81
C GLY A 5 32.99 36.78 20.11
N THR A 6 32.90 36.31 18.87
CA THR A 6 31.68 36.32 18.07
C THR A 6 30.89 35.04 18.35
N ALA A 7 29.64 35.21 18.79
CA ALA A 7 28.71 34.12 19.09
C ALA A 7 28.31 33.35 17.82
N MET A 8 28.14 32.03 17.93
CA MET A 8 27.68 31.13 16.86
C MET A 8 26.19 31.30 16.47
N SER A 9 25.55 32.43 16.81
CA SER A 9 24.09 32.62 16.68
C SER A 9 23.61 33.38 15.44
N ASP A 10 24.50 33.88 14.57
CA ASP A 10 24.13 34.75 13.43
C ASP A 10 24.63 34.26 12.04
N LEU A 11 24.88 32.95 11.85
CA LEU A 11 25.31 32.43 10.55
C LEU A 11 24.12 32.17 9.62
N SER A 12 24.16 32.68 8.39
CA SER A 12 23.13 32.42 7.38
C SER A 12 23.15 30.96 6.91
N ALA A 13 22.05 30.49 6.29
CA ALA A 13 21.99 29.15 5.72
C ALA A 13 23.12 28.92 4.70
N MET A 14 23.47 29.93 3.90
CA MET A 14 24.57 29.85 2.94
C MET A 14 25.94 29.74 3.63
N ASP A 15 26.19 30.50 4.71
CA ASP A 15 27.45 30.40 5.47
C ASP A 15 27.64 29.01 6.09
N LEU A 16 26.54 28.41 6.56
CA LEU A 16 26.55 27.05 7.10
C LEU A 16 26.77 26.00 6.02
N TYR A 17 26.20 26.19 4.82
CA TYR A 17 26.41 25.32 3.66
C TYR A 17 27.88 25.29 3.21
N GLU A 18 28.54 26.45 3.13
CA GLU A 18 29.95 26.54 2.75
C GLU A 18 30.87 25.85 3.78
N LYS A 19 30.61 26.08 5.07
CA LYS A 19 31.36 25.44 6.16
C LYS A 19 31.18 23.92 6.17
N LEU A 20 29.97 23.43 5.87
CA LEU A 20 29.68 22.00 5.73
C LEU A 20 30.39 21.38 4.53
N THR A 21 30.50 22.11 3.43
CA THR A 21 31.26 21.69 2.25
C THR A 21 32.74 21.54 2.59
N ALA A 22 33.33 22.55 3.22
CA ALA A 22 34.73 22.54 3.65
C ALA A 22 35.03 21.42 4.67
N GLN A 23 34.17 21.22 5.67
CA GLN A 23 34.34 20.15 6.65
C GLN A 23 34.21 18.75 6.01
N GLY A 24 33.34 18.60 5.00
CA GLY A 24 33.24 17.39 4.18
C GLY A 24 34.54 17.09 3.44
N ASP A 25 35.19 18.11 2.90
CA ASP A 25 36.51 17.99 2.25
C ASP A 25 37.62 17.61 3.23
N THR A 26 37.61 18.18 4.44
CA THR A 26 38.54 17.77 5.51
C THR A 26 38.40 16.29 5.84
N VAL A 27 37.18 15.78 6.00
CA VAL A 27 36.94 14.34 6.25
C VAL A 27 37.43 13.48 5.07
N ARG A 28 37.21 13.92 3.83
CA ARG A 28 37.71 13.21 2.63
C ARG A 28 39.24 13.18 2.60
N ALA A 29 39.89 14.30 2.89
CA ALA A 29 41.35 14.42 2.92
C ALA A 29 41.98 13.52 4.01
N LEU A 30 41.44 13.53 5.23
CA LEU A 30 41.92 12.70 6.34
C LEU A 30 41.79 11.20 6.04
N LYS A 31 40.69 10.78 5.38
CA LYS A 31 40.52 9.40 4.95
C LYS A 31 41.50 9.00 3.84
N ALA A 32 41.75 9.89 2.87
CA ALA A 32 42.69 9.65 1.78
C ALA A 32 44.15 9.56 2.27
N GLN A 33 44.51 10.35 3.28
CA GLN A 33 45.85 10.36 3.90
C GLN A 33 46.08 9.21 4.89
N LYS A 34 45.06 8.36 5.14
CA LYS A 34 45.09 7.29 6.15
C LYS A 34 45.48 7.82 7.54
N SER A 35 44.97 8.99 7.89
CA SER A 35 45.17 9.62 9.19
C SER A 35 44.67 8.73 10.34
N PRO A 36 45.17 8.93 11.57
CA PRO A 36 44.72 8.17 12.74
C PRO A 36 43.19 8.17 12.88
N LYS A 37 42.63 7.02 13.28
CA LYS A 37 41.17 6.83 13.39
C LYS A 37 40.51 7.86 14.31
N ALA A 38 41.19 8.25 15.39
CA ALA A 38 40.69 9.27 16.32
C ALA A 38 40.46 10.63 15.64
N ASP A 39 41.33 11.03 14.71
CA ASP A 39 41.24 12.32 14.01
C ASP A 39 40.12 12.30 12.96
N VAL A 40 39.93 11.15 12.29
CA VAL A 40 38.81 10.94 11.36
C VAL A 40 37.48 10.96 12.12
N ASP A 41 37.40 10.28 13.26
CA ASP A 41 36.18 10.20 14.06
C ASP A 41 35.79 11.57 14.65
N ALA A 42 36.77 12.35 15.11
CA ALA A 42 36.54 13.73 15.58
C ALA A 42 36.03 14.65 14.45
N ALA A 43 36.61 14.56 13.26
CA ALA A 43 36.18 15.36 12.10
C ALA A 43 34.77 14.96 11.60
N VAL A 44 34.41 13.67 11.70
CA VAL A 44 33.07 13.16 11.37
C VAL A 44 32.03 13.61 12.40
N GLN A 45 32.35 13.58 13.70
CA GLN A 45 31.46 14.10 14.76
C GLN A 45 31.14 15.58 14.54
N LEU A 46 32.15 16.40 14.23
CA LEU A 46 31.96 17.81 13.91
C LEU A 46 31.08 18.01 12.66
N LEU A 47 31.30 17.21 11.61
CA LEU A 47 30.48 17.24 10.40
C LEU A 47 29.00 16.91 10.68
N LEU A 48 28.73 15.92 11.55
CA LEU A 48 27.38 15.55 11.94
C LEU A 48 26.69 16.66 12.73
N GLN A 49 27.39 17.28 13.67
CA GLN A 49 26.86 18.40 14.44
C GLN A 49 26.49 19.59 13.53
N MET A 50 27.37 19.94 12.59
CA MET A 50 27.11 21.03 11.65
C MET A 50 25.92 20.76 10.72
N LYS A 51 25.64 19.49 10.39
CA LYS A 51 24.45 19.12 9.59
C LYS A 51 23.16 19.33 10.36
N LEU A 52 23.17 19.03 11.67
CA LEU A 52 22.03 19.29 12.55
C LEU A 52 21.77 20.79 12.68
N ASP A 53 22.82 21.59 12.82
CA ASP A 53 22.70 23.04 12.93
C ASP A 53 22.23 23.66 11.60
N TYR A 54 22.69 23.16 10.45
CA TYR A 54 22.18 23.57 9.13
C TYR A 54 20.70 23.23 8.93
N ARG A 55 20.26 22.02 9.32
CA ARG A 55 18.84 21.63 9.27
C ARG A 55 17.97 22.52 10.16
N ARG A 56 18.47 22.87 11.36
CA ARG A 56 17.77 23.77 12.29
C ARG A 56 17.58 25.17 11.71
N VAL A 57 18.57 25.69 10.99
CA VAL A 57 18.56 27.07 10.45
C VAL A 57 17.87 27.16 9.08
N SER A 58 18.06 26.18 8.20
CA SER A 58 17.53 26.20 6.82
C SER A 58 16.21 25.48 6.64
N GLY A 59 15.79 24.65 7.60
CA GLY A 59 14.66 23.73 7.45
C GLY A 59 14.91 22.55 6.49
N GLN A 60 16.13 22.43 5.93
CA GLN A 60 16.49 21.43 4.93
C GLN A 60 17.71 20.61 5.37
N ASP A 61 17.76 19.32 4.99
CA ASP A 61 18.97 18.52 5.19
C ASP A 61 20.08 18.95 4.22
N TYR A 62 21.33 19.00 4.71
CA TYR A 62 22.48 19.36 3.87
C TYR A 62 22.70 18.34 2.75
N LYS A 63 22.72 18.83 1.51
CA LYS A 63 23.06 18.06 0.31
C LYS A 63 24.22 18.74 -0.42
N ALA A 64 25.36 18.05 -0.51
CA ALA A 64 26.55 18.57 -1.19
C ALA A 64 26.23 18.88 -2.67
N GLY A 65 26.58 20.08 -3.13
CA GLY A 65 26.30 20.56 -4.49
C GLY A 65 24.93 21.24 -4.68
N CYS A 66 24.12 21.37 -3.61
CA CYS A 66 22.82 22.04 -3.63
C CYS A 66 22.79 23.18 -2.59
N PRO A 67 23.22 24.41 -2.96
CA PRO A 67 23.16 25.55 -2.04
C PRO A 67 21.70 25.96 -1.74
N PRO A 68 21.41 26.52 -0.54
CA PRO A 68 20.09 27.01 -0.20
C PRO A 68 19.69 28.20 -1.09
N VAL A 69 18.40 28.31 -1.42
CA VAL A 69 17.84 29.35 -2.29
C VAL A 69 17.24 30.47 -1.42
N ASP A 70 17.71 31.70 -1.56
CA ASP A 70 17.15 32.86 -0.84
C ASP A 70 15.72 33.15 -1.33
N GLY A 71 14.81 33.34 -0.36
CA GLY A 71 13.38 33.09 -0.55
C GLY A 71 12.55 34.13 -1.28
N GLU A 72 11.44 33.65 -1.86
CA GLU A 72 10.14 34.30 -1.87
C GLU A 72 9.08 33.22 -1.66
N MET A 73 8.26 33.36 -0.62
CA MET A 73 7.20 32.42 -0.27
C MET A 73 6.05 32.55 -1.28
N LEU A 74 5.78 31.49 -2.04
CA LEU A 74 4.51 31.30 -2.74
C LEU A 74 3.67 30.32 -1.90
N GLU A 75 2.47 30.78 -1.53
CA GLU A 75 1.49 30.08 -0.72
C GLU A 75 1.16 28.70 -1.32
N ASP A 76 1.53 27.65 -0.58
CA ASP A 76 1.24 26.26 -0.90
C ASP A 76 -0.12 25.86 -0.29
N HIS A 77 -1.03 25.40 -1.15
CA HIS A 77 -2.29 24.77 -0.75
C HIS A 77 -2.22 23.23 -0.74
N GLY A 78 -1.01 22.65 -0.74
CA GLY A 78 -0.76 21.29 -0.28
C GLY A 78 -0.14 21.35 1.11
N ALA A 79 -0.88 20.95 2.15
CA ALA A 79 -0.27 20.77 3.47
C ALA A 79 0.84 19.71 3.35
N ALA A 80 2.11 20.15 3.42
CA ALA A 80 3.18 19.30 3.89
C ALA A 80 2.76 18.78 5.28
N PRO A 81 3.02 17.50 5.62
CA PRO A 81 2.68 16.99 6.94
C PRO A 81 3.36 17.87 7.99
N GLU A 82 2.57 18.43 8.91
CA GLU A 82 3.10 19.04 10.12
C GLU A 82 3.91 17.98 10.88
N ASP A 83 4.91 18.41 11.65
CA ASP A 83 5.73 17.50 12.49
C ASP A 83 4.81 16.61 13.34
N GLY A 84 4.67 15.33 12.97
CA GLY A 84 3.84 14.34 13.67
C GLY A 84 2.75 13.65 12.85
N ASP A 85 2.47 14.06 11.60
CA ASP A 85 1.44 13.45 10.75
C ASP A 85 1.88 12.13 10.05
N ASP A 86 0.93 11.21 9.84
CA ASP A 86 1.19 9.88 9.23
C ASP A 86 1.60 9.99 7.76
N GLN A 87 2.72 9.38 7.36
CA GLN A 87 3.10 9.30 5.95
C GLN A 87 2.38 8.12 5.29
N VAL A 88 1.59 8.39 4.25
CA VAL A 88 0.90 7.36 3.47
C VAL A 88 1.00 7.70 1.99
N ASP A 89 1.76 6.91 1.25
CA ASP A 89 1.91 6.96 -0.20
C ASP A 89 2.05 5.53 -0.77
N PRO A 90 2.03 5.34 -2.11
CA PRO A 90 2.09 4.00 -2.70
C PRO A 90 3.32 3.17 -2.31
N TRP A 91 4.42 3.80 -1.92
CA TRP A 91 5.68 3.16 -1.57
C TRP A 91 5.91 3.04 -0.07
N SER A 92 5.41 3.99 0.73
CA SER A 92 5.71 4.09 2.15
C SER A 92 4.46 4.33 3.01
N VAL A 93 4.41 3.63 4.14
CA VAL A 93 3.44 3.87 5.20
C VAL A 93 4.19 3.91 6.51
N SER A 94 4.16 5.06 7.18
CA SER A 94 4.74 5.22 8.51
C SER A 94 3.84 6.05 9.42
N SER A 95 3.75 5.62 10.68
CA SER A 95 3.05 6.32 11.75
C SER A 95 3.93 6.41 12.98
N SER A 96 3.88 7.55 13.67
CA SER A 96 4.51 7.73 14.98
C SER A 96 3.71 7.04 16.11
N SER A 97 2.46 6.67 15.84
CA SER A 97 1.54 6.05 16.80
C SER A 97 1.68 4.53 16.85
N ALA A 98 1.77 3.98 18.06
CA ALA A 98 1.72 2.52 18.27
C ALA A 98 0.36 1.89 17.90
N LYS A 99 -0.70 2.72 17.78
CA LYS A 99 -2.01 2.28 17.28
C LYS A 99 -2.07 2.22 15.75
N GLY A 100 -1.01 2.66 15.07
CA GLY A 100 -0.95 2.81 13.62
C GLY A 100 -1.62 4.07 13.13
N VAL A 101 -1.92 4.08 11.82
CA VAL A 101 -2.44 5.23 11.06
C VAL A 101 -3.81 5.69 11.57
N ASP A 102 -3.99 7.01 11.69
CA ASP A 102 -5.29 7.64 11.91
C ASP A 102 -6.08 7.69 10.60
N TYR A 103 -6.90 6.66 10.40
CA TYR A 103 -7.68 6.48 9.19
C TYR A 103 -8.78 7.54 8.99
N ASP A 104 -9.30 8.15 10.06
CA ASP A 104 -10.32 9.21 9.94
C ASP A 104 -9.69 10.53 9.49
N LYS A 105 -8.50 10.88 10.02
CA LYS A 105 -7.70 11.99 9.47
C LYS A 105 -7.30 11.73 8.01
N LEU A 106 -6.94 10.50 7.68
CA LEU A 106 -6.55 10.12 6.32
C LEU A 106 -7.71 10.29 5.32
N ILE A 107 -8.96 10.01 5.73
CA ILE A 107 -10.16 10.29 4.92
C ILE A 107 -10.22 11.77 4.54
N VAL A 108 -10.06 12.66 5.52
CA VAL A 108 -10.09 14.11 5.33
C VAL A 108 -8.96 14.55 4.40
N ARG A 109 -7.72 14.12 4.67
CA ARG A 109 -6.54 14.46 3.86
C ARG A 109 -6.69 14.04 2.41
N PHE A 110 -7.17 12.84 2.16
CA PHE A 110 -7.34 12.33 0.79
C PHE A 110 -8.66 12.82 0.16
N GLY A 111 -9.58 13.39 0.94
CA GLY A 111 -10.88 13.83 0.48
C GLY A 111 -11.76 12.67 0.00
N SER A 112 -11.69 11.53 0.68
CA SER A 112 -12.54 10.35 0.42
C SER A 112 -13.79 10.37 1.33
N SER A 113 -14.67 9.38 1.22
CA SER A 113 -15.88 9.28 2.05
C SER A 113 -15.77 8.10 3.02
N LYS A 114 -16.22 8.26 4.27
CA LYS A 114 -16.30 7.16 5.23
C LYS A 114 -17.38 6.16 4.79
N ILE A 115 -17.10 4.87 4.93
CA ILE A 115 -18.14 3.83 4.86
C ILE A 115 -18.87 3.83 6.20
N ASP A 116 -20.12 4.30 6.19
CA ASP A 116 -21.00 4.29 7.36
C ASP A 116 -21.90 3.05 7.38
N GLN A 117 -22.68 2.91 8.46
CA GLN A 117 -23.60 1.79 8.61
C GLN A 117 -24.72 1.79 7.55
N GLU A 118 -25.15 2.97 7.08
CA GLU A 118 -26.17 3.08 6.04
C GLU A 118 -25.70 2.44 4.73
N LEU A 119 -24.47 2.73 4.32
CA LEU A 119 -23.86 2.13 3.14
C LEU A 119 -23.66 0.62 3.31
N VAL A 120 -23.22 0.15 4.47
CA VAL A 120 -23.09 -1.30 4.77
C VAL A 120 -24.44 -2.00 4.66
N ASP A 121 -25.49 -1.42 5.25
CA ASP A 121 -26.85 -1.97 5.19
C ASP A 121 -27.40 -1.93 3.76
N ARG A 122 -27.06 -0.89 2.97
CA ARG A 122 -27.44 -0.80 1.57
C ARG A 122 -26.78 -1.90 0.75
N ILE A 123 -25.49 -2.16 0.93
CA ILE A 123 -24.79 -3.29 0.28
C ILE A 123 -25.47 -4.61 0.62
N ALA A 124 -25.86 -4.82 1.89
CA ALA A 124 -26.60 -6.01 2.31
C ALA A 124 -27.93 -6.16 1.56
N ARG A 125 -28.73 -5.09 1.50
CA ARG A 125 -30.04 -5.10 0.82
C ARG A 125 -29.91 -5.35 -0.67
N VAL A 126 -28.96 -4.69 -1.33
CA VAL A 126 -28.76 -4.76 -2.78
C VAL A 126 -28.25 -6.13 -3.21
N THR A 127 -27.33 -6.72 -2.45
CA THR A 127 -26.76 -8.05 -2.77
C THR A 127 -27.62 -9.21 -2.25
N GLY A 128 -28.47 -8.96 -1.25
CA GLY A 128 -29.18 -10.02 -0.53
C GLY A 128 -28.24 -10.93 0.26
N LYS A 129 -27.02 -10.47 0.58
CA LYS A 129 -25.97 -11.21 1.28
C LYS A 129 -25.57 -10.49 2.56
N THR A 130 -25.08 -11.25 3.54
CA THR A 130 -24.43 -10.67 4.72
C THR A 130 -23.19 -9.89 4.28
N PRO A 131 -23.04 -8.60 4.69
CA PRO A 131 -21.85 -7.82 4.37
C PRO A 131 -20.58 -8.54 4.83
N HIS A 132 -19.52 -8.49 4.03
CA HIS A 132 -18.24 -9.10 4.42
C HIS A 132 -17.77 -8.56 5.78
N ARG A 133 -17.08 -9.39 6.57
CA ARG A 133 -16.53 -8.97 7.88
C ARG A 133 -15.63 -7.74 7.77
N PHE A 134 -14.98 -7.54 6.63
CA PHE A 134 -14.17 -6.35 6.40
C PHE A 134 -14.97 -5.06 6.32
N LEU A 135 -16.22 -5.10 5.88
CA LEU A 135 -17.13 -3.96 5.98
C LEU A 135 -17.61 -3.80 7.42
N ARG A 136 -18.08 -4.88 8.04
CA ARG A 136 -18.64 -4.85 9.42
C ARG A 136 -17.63 -4.37 10.47
N ARG A 137 -16.35 -4.69 10.28
CA ARG A 137 -15.25 -4.36 11.21
C ARG A 137 -14.45 -3.12 10.80
N GLY A 138 -14.88 -2.40 9.76
CA GLY A 138 -14.17 -1.20 9.30
C GLY A 138 -12.75 -1.48 8.78
N VAL A 139 -12.48 -2.68 8.25
CA VAL A 139 -11.24 -2.96 7.51
C VAL A 139 -11.29 -2.27 6.16
N PHE A 140 -12.38 -2.43 5.42
CA PHE A 140 -12.73 -1.52 4.33
C PHE A 140 -13.56 -0.40 4.93
N PHE A 141 -12.98 0.81 4.99
CA PHE A 141 -13.47 1.90 5.83
C PHE A 141 -13.77 3.19 5.06
N SER A 142 -13.26 3.31 3.84
CA SER A 142 -13.41 4.50 3.01
C SER A 142 -13.81 4.11 1.58
N HIS A 143 -14.48 5.01 0.88
CA HIS A 143 -14.92 4.80 -0.50
C HIS A 143 -14.91 6.10 -1.31
N ARG A 144 -15.09 5.94 -2.63
CA ARG A 144 -15.48 7.02 -3.56
C ARG A 144 -16.56 6.49 -4.49
N ASP A 145 -17.67 7.20 -4.60
CA ASP A 145 -18.77 6.87 -5.54
C ASP A 145 -19.36 5.45 -5.43
N MET A 146 -19.23 4.77 -4.28
CA MET A 146 -19.84 3.45 -4.08
C MET A 146 -21.38 3.47 -4.22
N HIS A 147 -22.03 4.57 -3.85
CA HIS A 147 -23.46 4.74 -4.11
C HIS A 147 -23.79 4.70 -5.61
N GLN A 148 -22.93 5.19 -6.49
CA GLN A 148 -23.16 5.14 -7.94
C GLN A 148 -23.06 3.70 -8.48
N ILE A 149 -22.18 2.88 -7.91
CA ILE A 149 -22.12 1.43 -8.21
C ILE A 149 -23.43 0.77 -7.83
N LEU A 150 -23.93 1.03 -6.62
CA LEU A 150 -25.18 0.45 -6.13
C LEU A 150 -26.37 0.93 -6.97
N ASP A 151 -26.43 2.22 -7.31
CA ASP A 151 -27.46 2.78 -8.20
C ASP A 151 -27.46 2.11 -9.58
N ALA A 152 -26.27 1.84 -10.15
CA ALA A 152 -26.13 1.16 -11.42
C ALA A 152 -26.60 -0.29 -11.33
N PHE A 153 -26.19 -1.00 -10.28
CA PHE A 153 -26.55 -2.40 -10.07
C PHE A 153 -28.05 -2.58 -9.83
N GLU A 154 -28.68 -1.73 -9.01
CA GLU A 154 -30.14 -1.73 -8.79
C GLU A 154 -30.93 -1.49 -10.09
N LYS A 155 -30.35 -0.74 -11.04
CA LYS A 155 -30.91 -0.50 -12.38
C LYS A 155 -30.52 -1.57 -13.40
N GLN A 156 -29.96 -2.70 -12.96
CA GLN A 156 -29.49 -3.80 -13.80
C GLN A 156 -28.46 -3.36 -14.85
N LYS A 157 -27.67 -2.31 -14.55
CA LYS A 157 -26.53 -1.92 -15.38
C LYS A 157 -25.28 -2.64 -14.90
N SER A 158 -24.56 -3.26 -15.84
CA SER A 158 -23.30 -3.92 -15.55
C SER A 158 -22.20 -2.92 -15.13
N PHE A 159 -21.39 -3.34 -14.17
CA PHE A 159 -20.12 -2.73 -13.78
C PHE A 159 -19.05 -3.83 -13.70
N TYR A 160 -17.78 -3.45 -13.59
CA TYR A 160 -16.68 -4.41 -13.42
C TYR A 160 -15.76 -4.04 -12.28
N LEU A 161 -15.04 -5.03 -11.77
CA LEU A 161 -14.02 -4.87 -10.75
C LEU A 161 -12.65 -4.71 -11.41
N TYR A 162 -11.81 -3.87 -10.82
CA TYR A 162 -10.39 -3.77 -11.14
C TYR A 162 -9.58 -3.74 -9.86
N THR A 163 -8.56 -4.58 -9.76
CA THR A 163 -7.52 -4.47 -8.71
C THR A 163 -6.17 -4.83 -9.32
N GLY A 164 -5.08 -4.75 -8.56
CA GLY A 164 -3.74 -5.01 -9.10
C GLY A 164 -2.73 -5.49 -8.08
N ARG A 165 -1.61 -5.96 -8.60
CA ARG A 165 -0.45 -6.43 -7.81
C ARG A 165 0.83 -6.07 -8.54
N GLY A 166 1.70 -5.33 -7.86
CA GLY A 166 3.10 -5.20 -8.26
C GLY A 166 3.96 -6.33 -7.71
N PRO A 167 4.43 -7.29 -8.54
CA PRO A 167 5.07 -8.52 -8.07
C PRO A 167 6.57 -8.30 -7.77
N SER A 168 6.91 -8.02 -6.51
CA SER A 168 8.29 -7.74 -6.09
C SER A 168 9.11 -8.97 -5.66
N SER A 169 8.47 -10.13 -5.57
CA SER A 169 9.05 -11.40 -5.10
C SER A 169 8.15 -12.56 -5.53
N GLU A 170 8.67 -13.79 -5.48
CA GLU A 170 7.92 -14.99 -5.88
C GLU A 170 6.69 -15.27 -5.01
N ALA A 171 6.78 -14.98 -3.71
CA ALA A 171 5.71 -15.27 -2.76
C ALA A 171 5.02 -14.00 -2.24
N MET A 172 3.70 -14.05 -2.15
CA MET A 172 2.89 -13.08 -1.42
C MET A 172 2.93 -13.36 0.11
N HIS A 173 2.56 -12.35 0.91
CA HIS A 173 2.29 -12.49 2.34
C HIS A 173 0.82 -12.26 2.66
N VAL A 174 0.39 -12.61 3.87
CA VAL A 174 -1.02 -12.53 4.31
C VAL A 174 -1.63 -11.14 4.15
N GLY A 175 -0.83 -10.07 4.30
CA GLY A 175 -1.32 -8.70 4.06
C GLY A 175 -1.80 -8.45 2.61
N HIS A 176 -1.22 -9.13 1.62
CA HIS A 176 -1.69 -9.01 0.24
C HIS A 176 -3.04 -9.71 0.03
N LEU A 177 -3.42 -10.66 0.88
CA LEU A 177 -4.70 -11.35 0.73
C LEU A 177 -5.90 -10.45 1.06
N ILE A 178 -5.73 -9.36 1.83
CA ILE A 178 -6.84 -8.50 2.24
C ILE A 178 -7.63 -7.94 1.04
N PRO A 179 -7.02 -7.25 0.07
CA PRO A 179 -7.75 -6.78 -1.11
C PRO A 179 -8.27 -7.93 -1.97
N PHE A 180 -7.55 -9.03 -2.13
CA PHE A 180 -8.00 -10.15 -2.98
C PHE A 180 -9.16 -10.95 -2.39
N ILE A 181 -9.15 -11.23 -1.08
CA ILE A 181 -10.27 -11.87 -0.38
C ILE A 181 -11.54 -11.03 -0.55
N PHE A 182 -11.42 -9.71 -0.36
CA PHE A 182 -12.55 -8.81 -0.51
C PHE A 182 -13.03 -8.70 -1.96
N THR A 183 -12.10 -8.60 -2.92
CA THR A 183 -12.43 -8.55 -4.35
C THR A 183 -13.11 -9.82 -4.81
N LYS A 184 -12.69 -11.00 -4.31
CA LYS A 184 -13.39 -12.26 -4.56
C LYS A 184 -14.82 -12.17 -4.01
N TRP A 185 -14.99 -11.78 -2.74
CA TRP A 185 -16.33 -11.63 -2.18
C TRP A 185 -17.20 -10.68 -3.00
N LEU A 186 -16.68 -9.54 -3.45
CA LEU A 186 -17.38 -8.62 -4.35
C LEU A 186 -17.77 -9.28 -5.67
N GLN A 187 -16.86 -10.04 -6.30
CA GLN A 187 -17.16 -10.78 -7.52
C GLN A 187 -18.31 -11.78 -7.30
N ASP A 188 -18.33 -12.49 -6.16
CA ASP A 188 -19.37 -13.48 -5.86
C ASP A 188 -20.74 -12.84 -5.60
N VAL A 189 -20.79 -11.76 -4.81
CA VAL A 189 -22.06 -11.17 -4.39
C VAL A 189 -22.69 -10.26 -5.44
N PHE A 190 -21.89 -9.68 -6.33
CA PHE A 190 -22.37 -8.85 -7.44
C PHE A 190 -22.40 -9.57 -8.79
N ASP A 191 -21.75 -10.74 -8.92
CA ASP A 191 -21.71 -11.51 -10.16
C ASP A 191 -21.15 -10.73 -11.36
N VAL A 192 -20.01 -10.04 -11.15
CA VAL A 192 -19.41 -9.10 -12.13
C VAL A 192 -18.05 -9.57 -12.67
N PRO A 193 -17.65 -9.14 -13.88
CA PRO A 193 -16.31 -9.40 -14.39
C PRO A 193 -15.24 -8.65 -13.59
N LEU A 194 -14.04 -9.22 -13.56
CA LEU A 194 -12.88 -8.71 -12.84
C LEU A 194 -11.66 -8.68 -13.77
N VAL A 195 -10.92 -7.58 -13.73
CA VAL A 195 -9.58 -7.48 -14.32
C VAL A 195 -8.54 -7.29 -13.21
N ILE A 196 -7.42 -8.01 -13.29
CA ILE A 196 -6.32 -7.92 -12.33
C ILE A 196 -5.04 -7.56 -13.07
N GLN A 197 -4.49 -6.38 -12.80
CA GLN A 197 -3.24 -5.92 -13.39
C GLN A 197 -2.04 -6.44 -12.60
N MET A 198 -1.06 -7.01 -13.32
CA MET A 198 0.24 -7.39 -12.80
C MET A 198 1.28 -6.39 -13.34
N THR A 199 1.72 -5.46 -12.48
CA THR A 199 2.59 -4.34 -12.87
C THR A 199 4.06 -4.75 -12.88
N ASP A 200 4.41 -5.71 -13.74
CA ASP A 200 5.78 -6.18 -13.94
C ASP A 200 6.69 -5.12 -14.59
N ASP A 201 6.13 -4.25 -15.42
CA ASP A 201 6.81 -3.06 -15.94
C ASP A 201 7.15 -2.04 -14.83
N GLU A 202 6.26 -1.80 -13.86
CA GLU A 202 6.55 -1.01 -12.66
C GLU A 202 7.73 -1.61 -11.90
N LYS A 203 7.73 -2.92 -11.68
CA LYS A 203 8.82 -3.55 -10.93
C LYS A 203 10.15 -3.48 -11.66
N TYR A 204 10.13 -3.60 -12.98
CA TYR A 204 11.31 -3.34 -13.81
C TYR A 204 11.80 -1.89 -13.69
N LEU A 205 10.90 -0.91 -13.64
CA LEU A 205 11.25 0.51 -13.54
C LEU A 205 11.77 0.93 -12.15
N TRP A 206 11.35 0.25 -11.08
CA TRP A 206 11.69 0.60 -9.69
C TRP A 206 12.75 -0.29 -9.04
N LYS A 207 13.02 -1.48 -9.58
CA LYS A 207 13.95 -2.46 -9.01
C LYS A 207 15.01 -2.84 -10.03
N ASP A 208 16.15 -3.28 -9.51
CA ASP A 208 17.23 -3.86 -10.32
C ASP A 208 16.89 -5.33 -10.61
N LEU A 209 15.97 -5.53 -11.56
CA LEU A 209 15.49 -6.83 -12.04
C LEU A 209 15.44 -6.82 -13.56
N SER A 210 15.69 -7.96 -14.19
CA SER A 210 15.46 -8.12 -15.63
C SER A 210 13.96 -8.21 -15.96
N LEU A 211 13.60 -7.96 -17.24
CA LEU A 211 12.22 -8.13 -17.71
C LEU A 211 11.72 -9.57 -17.50
N ASP A 212 12.57 -10.56 -17.78
CA ASP A 212 12.24 -11.98 -17.60
C ASP A 212 11.97 -12.32 -16.12
N GLU A 213 12.73 -11.73 -15.18
CA GLU A 213 12.48 -11.91 -13.75
C GLU A 213 11.16 -11.28 -13.30
N CYS A 214 10.87 -10.06 -13.75
CA CYS A 214 9.62 -9.37 -13.43
C CYS A 214 8.41 -10.13 -13.99
N HIS A 215 8.49 -10.59 -15.24
CA HIS A 215 7.45 -11.41 -15.88
C HIS A 215 7.24 -12.72 -15.13
N ARG A 216 8.32 -13.41 -14.78
CA ARG A 216 8.25 -14.63 -13.96
C ARG A 216 7.58 -14.38 -12.62
N TYR A 217 7.87 -13.28 -11.94
CA TYR A 217 7.17 -12.92 -10.70
C TYR A 217 5.70 -12.60 -10.92
N ALA A 218 5.31 -11.97 -12.03
CA ALA A 218 3.91 -11.77 -12.38
C ALA A 218 3.17 -13.12 -12.52
N VAL A 219 3.77 -14.07 -13.23
CA VAL A 219 3.19 -15.42 -13.43
C VAL A 219 3.12 -16.21 -12.10
N GLU A 220 4.15 -16.15 -11.24
CA GLU A 220 4.10 -16.80 -9.92
C GLU A 220 3.06 -16.16 -8.98
N ASN A 221 2.96 -14.82 -8.95
CA ASN A 221 1.96 -14.13 -8.13
C ASN A 221 0.55 -14.34 -8.70
N ALA A 222 0.39 -14.54 -10.01
CA ALA A 222 -0.89 -14.92 -10.60
C ALA A 222 -1.39 -16.27 -10.04
N ARG A 223 -0.50 -17.23 -9.75
CA ARG A 223 -0.89 -18.50 -9.08
C ARG A 223 -1.42 -18.28 -7.67
N ASP A 224 -0.78 -17.42 -6.89
CA ASP A 224 -1.27 -17.04 -5.55
C ASP A 224 -2.65 -16.36 -5.64
N ILE A 225 -2.83 -15.46 -6.61
CA ILE A 225 -4.11 -14.77 -6.84
C ILE A 225 -5.20 -15.75 -7.25
N ILE A 226 -4.94 -16.65 -8.21
CA ILE A 226 -5.88 -17.71 -8.62
C ILE A 226 -6.26 -18.60 -7.44
N ALA A 227 -5.31 -18.91 -6.54
CA ALA A 227 -5.55 -19.69 -5.33
C ALA A 227 -6.48 -19.00 -4.30
N CYS A 228 -6.82 -17.72 -4.48
CA CYS A 228 -7.91 -17.06 -3.74
C CYS A 228 -9.31 -17.54 -4.19
N GLY A 229 -9.40 -18.25 -5.32
CA GLY A 229 -10.61 -18.91 -5.80
C GLY A 229 -11.50 -18.00 -6.65
N PHE A 230 -10.92 -17.11 -7.45
CA PHE A 230 -11.64 -16.30 -8.43
C PHE A 230 -12.27 -17.18 -9.53
N ASP A 231 -13.41 -16.76 -10.07
CA ASP A 231 -14.07 -17.47 -11.17
C ASP A 231 -13.30 -17.25 -12.48
N VAL A 232 -12.73 -18.33 -13.04
CA VAL A 232 -12.00 -18.29 -14.32
C VAL A 232 -12.89 -17.80 -15.46
N ASN A 233 -14.22 -17.93 -15.40
CA ASN A 233 -15.08 -17.43 -16.47
C ASN A 233 -15.30 -15.92 -16.40
N LYS A 234 -14.97 -15.28 -15.27
CA LYS A 234 -15.22 -13.87 -15.00
C LYS A 234 -13.97 -13.07 -14.65
N THR A 235 -12.78 -13.68 -14.72
CA THR A 235 -11.54 -13.04 -14.28
C THR A 235 -10.49 -13.05 -15.37
N PHE A 236 -9.96 -11.88 -15.68
CA PHE A 236 -8.83 -11.69 -16.57
C PHE A 236 -7.65 -11.11 -15.79
N ILE A 237 -6.57 -11.87 -15.66
CA ILE A 237 -5.31 -11.41 -15.05
C ILE A 237 -4.38 -11.02 -16.18
N PHE A 238 -3.61 -9.94 -16.10
CA PHE A 238 -2.72 -9.58 -17.20
C PHE A 238 -1.41 -8.99 -16.70
N SER A 239 -0.31 -9.39 -17.33
CA SER A 239 0.98 -8.70 -17.26
C SER A 239 0.91 -7.43 -18.09
N ASP A 240 1.43 -6.32 -17.58
CA ASP A 240 1.51 -5.08 -18.33
C ASP A 240 2.46 -5.22 -19.52
N LEU A 241 3.62 -5.87 -19.33
CA LEU A 241 4.59 -6.14 -20.40
C LEU A 241 3.97 -6.93 -21.57
N ASP A 242 3.18 -7.96 -21.28
CA ASP A 242 2.54 -8.79 -22.31
C ASP A 242 1.32 -8.10 -22.94
N TYR A 243 0.42 -7.56 -22.11
CA TYR A 243 -0.88 -7.09 -22.57
C TYR A 243 -0.79 -5.77 -23.33
N MET A 244 0.19 -4.91 -23.00
CA MET A 244 0.45 -3.68 -23.76
C MET A 244 0.75 -3.99 -25.24
N GLY A 245 1.51 -5.06 -25.52
CA GLY A 245 1.80 -5.52 -26.87
C GLY A 245 0.62 -6.20 -27.56
N ALA A 246 -0.28 -6.83 -26.80
CA ALA A 246 -1.44 -7.55 -27.31
C ALA A 246 -2.70 -6.68 -27.50
N SER A 247 -2.80 -5.52 -26.84
CA SER A 247 -3.98 -4.64 -26.86
C SER A 247 -3.65 -3.21 -27.27
N PRO A 248 -3.83 -2.85 -28.56
CA PRO A 248 -3.70 -1.47 -29.00
C PRO A 248 -4.68 -0.51 -28.30
N ALA A 249 -5.83 -1.01 -27.86
CA ALA A 249 -6.84 -0.22 -27.15
C ALA A 249 -6.37 0.19 -25.76
N PHE A 250 -5.65 -0.70 -25.05
CA PHE A 250 -5.04 -0.40 -23.77
C PHE A 250 -4.04 0.77 -23.91
N TYR A 251 -3.10 0.67 -24.85
CA TYR A 251 -2.10 1.72 -25.07
C TYR A 251 -2.74 3.06 -25.51
N ARG A 252 -3.81 3.04 -26.31
CA ARG A 252 -4.56 4.27 -26.66
C ARG A 252 -5.09 4.99 -25.41
N ASN A 253 -5.58 4.26 -24.41
CA ASN A 253 -6.02 4.87 -23.15
C ASN A 253 -4.84 5.36 -22.31
N VAL A 254 -3.70 4.66 -22.30
CA VAL A 254 -2.47 5.17 -21.68
C VAL A 254 -2.07 6.52 -22.28
N VAL A 255 -2.02 6.64 -23.60
CA VAL A 255 -1.69 7.90 -24.29
C VAL A 255 -2.71 9.01 -23.99
N LYS A 256 -4.01 8.68 -23.96
CA LYS A 256 -5.06 9.63 -23.56
C LYS A 256 -4.81 10.15 -22.14
N VAL A 257 -4.46 9.29 -21.18
CA VAL A 257 -4.19 9.72 -19.80
C VAL A 257 -2.92 10.56 -19.74
N GLN A 258 -1.82 10.12 -20.37
CA GLN A 258 -0.53 10.84 -20.41
C GLN A 258 -0.70 12.28 -20.91
N LYS A 259 -1.53 12.50 -21.94
CA LYS A 259 -1.79 13.85 -22.47
C LYS A 259 -2.42 14.81 -21.45
N HIS A 260 -3.14 14.31 -20.45
CA HIS A 260 -3.92 15.11 -19.50
C HIS A 260 -3.33 15.15 -18.08
N VAL A 261 -2.13 14.60 -17.91
CA VAL A 261 -1.37 14.62 -16.65
C VAL A 261 -0.01 15.23 -16.92
N THR A 262 0.26 16.38 -16.31
CA THR A 262 1.54 17.09 -16.44
C THR A 262 2.58 16.52 -15.49
N PHE A 263 3.87 16.75 -15.79
CA PHE A 263 4.94 16.35 -14.89
C PHE A 263 4.80 17.00 -13.50
N ASN A 264 4.46 18.28 -13.43
CA ASN A 264 4.23 18.96 -12.14
C ASN A 264 3.14 18.29 -11.29
N GLN A 265 2.09 17.76 -11.91
CA GLN A 265 1.06 17.01 -11.19
C GLN A 265 1.62 15.72 -10.58
N VAL A 266 2.38 14.93 -11.33
CA VAL A 266 2.96 13.69 -10.78
C VAL A 266 4.07 13.97 -9.77
N LYS A 267 4.80 15.10 -9.88
CA LYS A 267 5.71 15.55 -8.80
C LYS A 267 4.94 15.80 -7.49
N GLY A 268 3.82 16.51 -7.57
CA GLY A 268 2.99 16.81 -6.38
C GLY A 268 2.27 15.58 -5.80
N ILE A 269 1.79 14.66 -6.65
CA ILE A 269 1.02 13.49 -6.20
C ILE A 269 1.94 12.37 -5.70
N PHE A 270 3.06 12.15 -6.37
CA PHE A 270 3.92 10.97 -6.17
C PHE A 270 5.32 11.30 -5.66
N GLY A 271 5.68 12.59 -5.53
CA GLY A 271 7.01 12.99 -5.08
C GLY A 271 8.13 12.72 -6.09
N PHE A 272 7.80 12.53 -7.38
CA PHE A 272 8.84 12.37 -8.41
C PHE A 272 9.71 13.63 -8.54
N THR A 273 10.94 13.41 -8.99
CA THR A 273 11.95 14.44 -9.20
C THR A 273 12.40 14.46 -10.65
N ASP A 274 13.11 15.53 -11.03
CA ASP A 274 13.67 15.66 -12.38
C ASP A 274 14.78 14.62 -12.66
N SER A 275 15.23 13.89 -11.61
CA SER A 275 16.22 12.83 -11.70
C SER A 275 15.61 11.43 -11.90
N ASP A 276 14.29 11.27 -11.76
CA ASP A 276 13.61 10.01 -12.03
C ASP A 276 13.54 9.72 -13.53
N CYS A 277 13.62 8.44 -13.90
CA CYS A 277 13.54 8.06 -15.30
C CYS A 277 12.11 8.30 -15.85
N ILE A 278 12.03 8.59 -17.16
CA ILE A 278 10.77 8.89 -17.84
C ILE A 278 9.72 7.76 -17.74
N GLY A 279 10.17 6.52 -17.55
CA GLY A 279 9.29 5.38 -17.31
C GLY A 279 8.51 5.54 -15.99
N LYS A 280 9.19 5.88 -14.89
CA LYS A 280 8.52 6.14 -13.60
C LYS A 280 7.53 7.30 -13.69
N ILE A 281 7.94 8.39 -14.34
CA ILE A 281 7.13 9.61 -14.48
C ILE A 281 5.82 9.32 -15.23
N SER A 282 5.86 8.43 -16.21
CA SER A 282 4.71 8.12 -17.07
C SER A 282 3.90 6.88 -16.65
N PHE A 283 4.45 6.04 -15.76
CA PHE A 283 3.79 4.85 -15.22
C PHE A 283 2.39 5.09 -14.61
N PRO A 284 2.09 6.21 -13.91
CA PRO A 284 0.75 6.45 -13.39
C PRO A 284 -0.37 6.34 -14.45
N ALA A 285 -0.07 6.61 -15.72
CA ALA A 285 -1.04 6.43 -16.80
C ALA A 285 -1.33 4.95 -17.13
N ILE A 286 -0.36 4.07 -16.93
CA ILE A 286 -0.49 2.62 -17.11
C ILE A 286 -1.38 2.03 -16.02
N GLN A 287 -1.22 2.46 -14.77
CA GLN A 287 -2.11 2.06 -13.67
C GLN A 287 -3.51 2.69 -13.76
N ALA A 288 -3.65 3.85 -14.40
CA ALA A 288 -4.95 4.48 -14.63
C ALA A 288 -5.78 3.78 -15.73
N ALA A 289 -5.12 3.31 -16.80
CA ALA A 289 -5.80 2.78 -18.00
C ALA A 289 -6.79 1.63 -17.75
N PRO A 290 -6.54 0.66 -16.84
CA PRO A 290 -7.50 -0.40 -16.52
C PRO A 290 -8.82 0.09 -15.91
N SER A 291 -8.88 1.34 -15.46
CA SER A 291 -10.11 1.97 -14.94
C SER A 291 -11.16 2.24 -16.01
N PHE A 292 -10.82 2.06 -17.29
CA PHE A 292 -11.70 2.31 -18.43
C PHE A 292 -11.95 1.01 -19.20
N SER A 293 -13.23 0.66 -19.37
CA SER A 293 -13.64 -0.59 -20.05
C SER A 293 -13.10 -0.74 -21.46
N SER A 294 -12.97 0.38 -22.19
CA SER A 294 -12.40 0.40 -23.55
C SER A 294 -10.94 -0.07 -23.63
N SER A 295 -10.24 -0.21 -22.50
CA SER A 295 -8.91 -0.83 -22.44
C SER A 295 -8.95 -2.35 -22.71
N PHE A 296 -10.12 -2.98 -22.56
CA PHE A 296 -10.32 -4.43 -22.68
C PHE A 296 -11.40 -4.77 -23.73
N PRO A 297 -11.13 -4.52 -25.03
CA PRO A 297 -12.12 -4.72 -26.09
C PRO A 297 -12.60 -6.18 -26.22
N GLN A 298 -11.77 -7.15 -25.84
CA GLN A 298 -12.15 -8.56 -25.82
C GLN A 298 -13.20 -8.90 -24.75
N ILE A 299 -13.32 -8.06 -23.71
CA ILE A 299 -14.28 -8.22 -22.61
C ILE A 299 -15.52 -7.35 -22.86
N PHE A 300 -15.32 -6.06 -23.16
CA PHE A 300 -16.39 -5.06 -23.18
C PHE A 300 -16.73 -4.53 -24.58
N GLY A 301 -16.06 -5.01 -25.64
CA GLY A 301 -16.23 -4.49 -26.99
C GLY A 301 -15.85 -3.02 -27.08
N GLU A 302 -16.70 -2.22 -27.72
CA GLU A 302 -16.50 -0.78 -27.90
C GLU A 302 -17.09 0.07 -26.75
N ARG A 303 -17.62 -0.57 -25.69
CA ARG A 303 -18.27 0.15 -24.59
C ARG A 303 -17.28 0.96 -23.77
N THR A 304 -17.66 2.20 -23.50
CA THR A 304 -16.91 3.17 -22.69
C THR A 304 -17.67 3.61 -21.43
N ASP A 305 -18.90 3.10 -21.26
CA ASP A 305 -19.86 3.48 -20.23
C ASP A 305 -19.93 2.50 -19.05
N VAL A 306 -19.19 1.39 -19.10
CA VAL A 306 -19.18 0.39 -18.03
C VAL A 306 -18.50 1.00 -16.81
N GLN A 307 -19.22 1.07 -15.70
CA GLN A 307 -18.68 1.59 -14.45
C GLN A 307 -17.59 0.65 -13.90
N CYS A 308 -16.51 1.23 -13.35
CA CYS A 308 -15.42 0.50 -12.71
C CYS A 308 -15.47 0.69 -11.19
N LEU A 309 -15.28 -0.39 -10.43
CA LEU A 309 -15.06 -0.37 -8.98
C LEU A 309 -13.68 -0.94 -8.66
N ILE A 310 -12.89 -0.19 -7.88
CA ILE A 310 -11.51 -0.53 -7.53
C ILE A 310 -11.38 -0.79 -6.03
N PRO A 311 -11.30 -2.06 -5.60
CA PRO A 311 -10.91 -2.42 -4.24
C PRO A 311 -9.38 -2.39 -4.10
N CYS A 312 -8.87 -1.58 -3.18
CA CYS A 312 -7.45 -1.45 -2.91
C CYS A 312 -7.20 -1.06 -1.44
N ALA A 313 -5.96 -1.17 -0.98
CA ALA A 313 -5.54 -0.45 0.22
C ALA A 313 -5.43 1.06 -0.09
N ILE A 314 -5.64 1.90 0.92
CA ILE A 314 -5.75 3.35 0.72
C ILE A 314 -4.48 4.02 0.17
N ASP A 315 -3.31 3.38 0.28
CA ASP A 315 -2.06 3.85 -0.33
C ASP A 315 -2.10 3.94 -1.86
N GLN A 316 -3.06 3.28 -2.51
CA GLN A 316 -3.26 3.36 -3.96
C GLN A 316 -4.19 4.50 -4.40
N ASP A 317 -4.90 5.17 -3.47
CA ASP A 317 -5.82 6.28 -3.80
C ASP A 317 -5.16 7.40 -4.63
N PRO A 318 -3.87 7.79 -4.45
CA PRO A 318 -3.24 8.82 -5.27
C PRO A 318 -3.32 8.55 -6.79
N TYR A 319 -3.15 7.30 -7.24
CA TYR A 319 -3.30 6.93 -8.66
C TYR A 319 -4.72 7.15 -9.15
N PHE A 320 -5.71 6.80 -8.35
CA PHE A 320 -7.09 6.79 -8.78
C PHE A 320 -7.79 8.13 -8.54
N ARG A 321 -7.32 8.94 -7.58
CA ARG A 321 -7.68 10.36 -7.49
C ARG A 321 -7.25 11.10 -8.75
N MET A 322 -6.01 10.89 -9.21
CA MET A 322 -5.53 11.40 -10.50
C MET A 322 -6.40 10.88 -11.66
N THR A 323 -6.69 9.58 -11.67
CA THR A 323 -7.51 8.95 -12.72
C THR A 323 -8.91 9.54 -12.80
N ARG A 324 -9.54 9.82 -11.65
CA ARG A 324 -10.88 10.44 -11.55
C ARG A 324 -10.91 11.87 -12.07
N ASP A 325 -9.82 12.63 -11.95
CA ASP A 325 -9.71 13.98 -12.51
C ASP A 325 -9.52 13.97 -14.03
N VAL A 326 -8.86 12.93 -14.55
CA VAL A 326 -8.63 12.73 -15.99
C VAL A 326 -9.86 12.18 -16.70
N ALA A 327 -10.57 11.22 -16.11
CA ALA A 327 -11.70 10.50 -16.71
C ALA A 327 -12.70 11.39 -17.50
N PRO A 328 -13.28 12.47 -16.92
CA PRO A 328 -14.22 13.30 -17.65
C PRO A 328 -13.58 14.07 -18.82
N ARG A 329 -12.28 14.38 -18.78
CA ARG A 329 -11.56 15.10 -19.85
C ARG A 329 -11.37 14.23 -21.10
N ILE A 330 -11.37 12.91 -20.91
CA ILE A 330 -11.26 11.93 -21.99
C ILE A 330 -12.60 11.24 -22.32
N GLY A 331 -13.69 11.71 -21.73
CA GLY A 331 -15.06 11.25 -22.02
C GLY A 331 -15.43 9.90 -21.38
N TYR A 332 -14.83 9.54 -20.25
CA TYR A 332 -15.09 8.29 -19.53
C TYR A 332 -15.67 8.53 -18.12
N PRO A 333 -16.42 7.55 -17.56
CA PRO A 333 -16.88 7.62 -16.18
C PRO A 333 -15.71 7.57 -15.21
N LYS A 334 -15.87 8.22 -14.05
CA LYS A 334 -14.90 8.15 -12.96
C LYS A 334 -14.94 6.75 -12.34
N PRO A 335 -13.81 6.08 -12.08
CA PRO A 335 -13.84 4.83 -11.31
C PRO A 335 -14.28 5.10 -9.87
N ALA A 336 -15.08 4.18 -9.32
CA ALA A 336 -15.42 4.12 -7.90
C ALA A 336 -14.35 3.36 -7.13
N LEU A 337 -14.23 3.59 -5.83
CA LEU A 337 -13.21 2.97 -4.98
C LEU A 337 -13.78 2.46 -3.67
N LEU A 338 -13.16 1.39 -3.17
CA LEU A 338 -13.29 0.89 -1.79
C LEU A 338 -11.87 0.75 -1.23
N HIS A 339 -11.60 1.41 -0.10
CA HIS A 339 -10.28 1.48 0.52
C HIS A 339 -10.21 0.64 1.78
N SER A 340 -9.19 -0.22 1.87
CA SER A 340 -8.85 -0.94 3.08
C SER A 340 -7.83 -0.21 3.94
N THR A 341 -7.85 -0.52 5.24
CA THR A 341 -6.74 -0.27 6.15
C THR A 341 -5.51 -1.10 5.76
N PHE A 342 -4.36 -0.79 6.36
CA PHE A 342 -3.13 -1.55 6.20
C PHE A 342 -3.11 -2.75 7.13
N PHE A 343 -2.58 -3.87 6.62
CA PHE A 343 -2.27 -5.02 7.46
C PHE A 343 -0.94 -4.78 8.19
N PRO A 344 -0.91 -4.78 9.53
CA PRO A 344 0.26 -4.33 10.27
C PRO A 344 1.44 -5.30 10.15
N ALA A 345 2.67 -4.78 10.23
CA ALA A 345 3.86 -5.60 10.34
C ALA A 345 3.87 -6.40 11.66
N LEU A 346 4.63 -7.50 11.72
CA LEU A 346 4.74 -8.28 12.96
C LEU A 346 5.26 -7.44 14.13
N GLN A 347 6.17 -6.50 13.88
CA GLN A 347 6.80 -5.67 14.90
C GLN A 347 5.87 -4.59 15.49
N GLY A 348 4.74 -4.29 14.85
CA GLY A 348 3.82 -3.25 15.28
C GLY A 348 3.02 -2.62 14.15
N ALA A 349 2.06 -1.77 14.51
CA ALA A 349 1.17 -1.10 13.56
C ALA A 349 1.74 0.18 12.93
N GLN A 350 2.95 0.60 13.33
CA GLN A 350 3.63 1.79 12.80
C GLN A 350 3.96 1.65 11.31
N THR A 351 4.13 0.42 10.82
CA THR A 351 4.45 0.12 9.42
C THR A 351 3.51 -0.95 8.87
N LYS A 352 3.29 -0.92 7.55
CA LYS A 352 2.60 -2.01 6.84
C LYS A 352 3.51 -3.22 6.67
N MET A 353 2.93 -4.41 6.64
CA MET A 353 3.66 -5.64 6.29
C MET A 353 4.32 -5.50 4.91
N SER A 354 5.60 -5.85 4.81
CA SER A 354 6.39 -5.73 3.59
C SER A 354 7.23 -6.98 3.33
N ALA A 355 7.15 -7.49 2.10
CA ALA A 355 7.97 -8.61 1.63
C ALA A 355 9.49 -8.32 1.66
N SER A 356 9.89 -7.03 1.70
CA SER A 356 11.30 -6.65 1.78
C SER A 356 11.93 -6.90 3.16
N GLU A 357 11.13 -7.14 4.20
CA GLU A 357 11.61 -7.45 5.55
C GLU A 357 11.14 -8.84 6.00
N ALA A 358 12.00 -9.84 5.90
CA ALA A 358 11.64 -11.25 6.13
C ALA A 358 11.01 -11.53 7.51
N ASN A 359 11.41 -10.78 8.54
CA ASN A 359 10.88 -10.93 9.90
C ASN A 359 9.59 -10.14 10.15
N SER A 360 9.18 -9.27 9.22
CA SER A 360 7.94 -8.48 9.32
C SER A 360 6.71 -9.22 8.81
N SER A 361 6.92 -10.26 7.98
CA SER A 361 5.89 -10.86 7.15
C SER A 361 5.64 -12.34 7.44
N ILE A 362 4.37 -12.75 7.39
CA ILE A 362 3.96 -14.16 7.28
C ILE A 362 3.66 -14.44 5.81
N PHE A 363 4.51 -15.23 5.16
CA PHE A 363 4.40 -15.55 3.74
C PHE A 363 3.38 -16.67 3.52
N LEU A 364 2.76 -16.69 2.34
CA LEU A 364 1.82 -17.75 1.95
C LEU A 364 2.52 -19.10 1.73
N THR A 365 3.84 -19.09 1.63
CA THR A 365 4.70 -20.27 1.54
C THR A 365 5.25 -20.74 2.90
N ASP A 366 4.99 -20.01 3.99
CA ASP A 366 5.46 -20.42 5.32
C ASP A 366 4.79 -21.74 5.74
N SER A 367 5.58 -22.66 6.29
CA SER A 367 5.08 -23.87 6.95
C SER A 367 4.37 -23.53 8.27
N ALA A 368 3.53 -24.45 8.76
CA ALA A 368 2.87 -24.33 10.07
C ALA A 368 3.86 -23.99 11.21
N LYS A 369 5.06 -24.59 11.18
CA LYS A 369 6.13 -24.33 12.15
C LYS A 369 6.71 -22.91 12.01
N GLN A 370 6.92 -22.42 10.78
CA GLN A 370 7.38 -21.05 10.52
C GLN A 370 6.35 -20.02 10.99
N ILE A 371 5.07 -20.22 10.68
CA ILE A 371 3.97 -19.34 11.12
C ILE A 371 3.96 -19.23 12.65
N LYS A 372 3.96 -20.38 13.35
CA LYS A 372 4.00 -20.43 14.82
C LYS A 372 5.22 -19.70 15.38
N ASN A 373 6.41 -19.94 14.81
CA ASN A 373 7.64 -19.33 15.28
C ASN A 373 7.63 -17.80 15.08
N LYS A 374 7.17 -17.32 13.91
CA LYS A 374 7.09 -15.89 13.62
C LYS A 374 6.12 -15.17 14.56
N ILE A 375 4.93 -15.71 14.77
CA ILE A 375 3.94 -15.14 15.69
C ILE A 375 4.49 -15.09 17.13
N ASN A 376 5.04 -16.20 17.62
CA ASN A 376 5.55 -16.25 18.99
C ASN A 376 6.74 -15.32 19.21
N LYS A 377 7.69 -15.25 18.27
CA LYS A 377 8.94 -14.50 18.43
C LYS A 377 8.85 -13.03 18.03
N HIS A 378 8.03 -12.69 17.04
CA HIS A 378 8.10 -11.38 16.39
C HIS A 378 6.80 -10.57 16.48
N ALA A 379 5.64 -11.21 16.66
CA ALA A 379 4.40 -10.44 16.82
C ALA A 379 4.44 -9.62 18.12
N PHE A 380 4.36 -8.30 17.98
CA PHE A 380 4.32 -7.36 19.09
C PHE A 380 3.11 -7.63 19.99
N SER A 381 3.36 -7.54 21.30
CA SER A 381 2.38 -7.84 22.36
C SER A 381 1.91 -6.55 23.00
N GLY A 382 0.58 -6.38 23.08
CA GLY A 382 -0.05 -5.36 23.91
C GLY A 382 -0.24 -5.79 25.38
N GLY A 383 0.27 -6.97 25.75
CA GLY A 383 0.23 -7.50 27.12
C GLY A 383 1.16 -6.79 28.09
N LYS A 384 1.31 -7.35 29.30
CA LYS A 384 2.24 -6.84 30.32
C LYS A 384 3.46 -7.74 30.40
N ASP A 385 4.54 -7.24 30.98
CA ASP A 385 5.81 -7.95 31.04
C ASP A 385 5.75 -9.20 31.94
N THR A 386 4.90 -9.16 32.97
CA THR A 386 4.68 -10.27 33.90
C THR A 386 3.24 -10.77 33.86
N VAL A 387 3.04 -12.05 34.20
CA VAL A 387 1.70 -12.66 34.27
C VAL A 387 0.88 -11.97 35.37
N GLU A 388 1.48 -11.66 36.51
CA GLU A 388 0.85 -11.00 37.64
C GLU A 388 0.30 -9.63 37.25
N GLU A 389 1.10 -8.81 36.56
CA GLU A 389 0.65 -7.52 36.05
C GLU A 389 -0.42 -7.67 34.97
N HIS A 390 -0.29 -8.67 34.09
CA HIS A 390 -1.27 -8.90 33.05
C HIS A 390 -2.63 -9.32 33.62
N ARG A 391 -2.64 -10.21 34.61
CA ARG A 391 -3.86 -10.62 35.33
C ARG A 391 -4.53 -9.45 36.07
N LYS A 392 -3.74 -8.47 36.51
CA LYS A 392 -4.25 -7.30 37.24
C LYS A 392 -4.73 -6.16 36.33
N CYS A 393 -4.00 -5.89 35.26
CA CYS A 393 -4.17 -4.70 34.43
C CYS A 393 -4.68 -4.97 33.01
N GLY A 394 -4.72 -6.24 32.59
CA GLY A 394 -5.10 -6.65 31.24
C GLY A 394 -4.08 -6.31 30.15
N GLY A 395 -4.35 -6.81 28.95
CA GLY A 395 -3.67 -6.44 27.72
C GLY A 395 -4.39 -5.31 26.97
N ASN A 396 -3.67 -4.63 26.09
CA ASN A 396 -4.24 -3.62 25.20
C ASN A 396 -4.41 -4.19 23.77
N PRO A 397 -5.63 -4.55 23.35
CA PRO A 397 -5.89 -5.07 22.01
C PRO A 397 -5.63 -4.05 20.89
N ASP A 398 -5.72 -2.74 21.17
CA ASP A 398 -5.55 -1.67 20.16
C ASP A 398 -4.11 -1.57 19.62
N VAL A 399 -3.14 -2.19 20.30
CA VAL A 399 -1.72 -2.20 19.90
C VAL A 399 -1.19 -3.63 19.71
N ASP A 400 -1.96 -4.65 20.10
CA ASP A 400 -1.52 -6.04 20.00
C ASP A 400 -1.68 -6.56 18.56
N VAL A 401 -0.56 -6.85 17.91
CA VAL A 401 -0.55 -7.32 16.51
C VAL A 401 -1.30 -8.64 16.36
N SER A 402 -1.29 -9.49 17.39
CA SER A 402 -1.99 -10.78 17.31
C SER A 402 -3.50 -10.60 17.32
N PHE A 403 -4.01 -9.69 18.16
CA PHE A 403 -5.42 -9.31 18.15
C PHE A 403 -5.81 -8.61 16.86
N MET A 404 -4.97 -7.68 16.36
CA MET A 404 -5.19 -7.03 15.07
C MET A 404 -5.34 -8.08 13.97
N TYR A 405 -4.46 -9.08 13.87
CA TYR A 405 -4.58 -10.11 12.81
C TYR A 405 -5.86 -10.95 12.95
N LEU A 406 -6.29 -11.27 14.17
CA LEU A 406 -7.57 -11.95 14.41
C LEU A 406 -8.74 -11.12 13.88
N SER A 407 -8.71 -9.79 13.99
CA SER A 407 -9.79 -8.93 13.47
C SER A 407 -9.93 -8.99 11.94
N PHE A 408 -8.87 -9.36 11.21
CA PHE A 408 -8.94 -9.63 9.76
C PHE A 408 -9.40 -11.06 9.45
N PHE A 409 -8.96 -12.05 10.22
CA PHE A 409 -8.98 -13.44 9.78
C PHE A 409 -9.90 -14.38 10.55
N LEU A 410 -10.19 -14.10 11.81
CA LEU A 410 -11.19 -14.85 12.57
C LEU A 410 -12.58 -14.48 12.06
N GLU A 411 -13.37 -15.44 11.55
CA GLU A 411 -14.64 -15.10 10.90
C GLU A 411 -15.78 -14.75 11.86
N ASP A 412 -15.75 -15.35 13.06
CA ASP A 412 -16.79 -15.22 14.08
C ASP A 412 -16.62 -13.90 14.88
N ASP A 413 -17.65 -13.04 14.83
CA ASP A 413 -17.65 -11.73 15.48
C ASP A 413 -17.81 -11.85 17.01
N ASP A 414 -18.62 -12.80 17.50
CA ASP A 414 -18.84 -13.01 18.93
C ASP A 414 -17.59 -13.60 19.60
N GLN A 415 -16.90 -14.52 18.92
CA GLN A 415 -15.63 -15.07 19.38
C GLN A 415 -14.54 -14.00 19.42
N LEU A 416 -14.46 -13.13 18.40
CA LEU A 416 -13.51 -12.02 18.39
C LEU A 416 -13.75 -11.06 19.56
N GLU A 417 -15.01 -10.70 19.80
CA GLU A 417 -15.40 -9.81 20.89
C GLU A 417 -15.10 -10.43 22.26
N LYS A 418 -15.38 -11.73 22.44
CA LYS A 418 -15.00 -12.46 23.65
C LYS A 418 -13.49 -12.43 23.88
N ILE A 419 -12.69 -12.71 22.85
CA ILE A 419 -11.21 -12.63 22.93
C ILE A 419 -10.77 -11.22 23.34
N ARG A 420 -11.40 -10.18 22.79
CA ARG A 420 -11.11 -8.78 23.14
C ARG A 420 -11.37 -8.52 24.62
N GLN A 421 -12.52 -8.94 25.14
CA GLN A 421 -12.93 -8.77 26.54
C GLN A 421 -12.01 -9.55 27.49
N ASP A 422 -11.74 -10.81 27.18
CA ASP A 422 -10.89 -11.68 28.00
C ASP A 422 -9.43 -11.16 28.02
N TYR A 423 -8.91 -10.68 26.89
CA TYR A 423 -7.56 -10.09 26.85
C TYR A 423 -7.49 -8.75 27.59
N SER A 424 -8.50 -7.89 27.42
CA SER A 424 -8.55 -6.57 28.08
C SER A 424 -8.73 -6.67 29.59
N SER A 425 -9.36 -7.73 30.09
CA SER A 425 -9.51 -7.99 31.52
C SER A 425 -8.32 -8.72 32.14
N GLY A 426 -7.41 -9.27 31.32
CA GLY A 426 -6.30 -10.12 31.77
C GLY A 426 -6.71 -11.58 32.00
N ALA A 427 -7.94 -11.97 31.69
CA ALA A 427 -8.40 -13.36 31.74
C ALA A 427 -7.72 -14.25 30.68
N LEU A 428 -7.37 -13.69 29.52
CA LEU A 428 -6.60 -14.35 28.47
C LEU A 428 -5.16 -13.82 28.48
N LEU A 429 -4.16 -14.70 28.53
CA LEU A 429 -2.75 -14.32 28.44
C LEU A 429 -2.31 -14.11 26.98
N THR A 430 -1.26 -13.32 26.75
CA THR A 430 -0.69 -13.11 25.40
C THR A 430 -0.31 -14.41 24.70
N GLY A 431 0.22 -15.40 25.43
CA GLY A 431 0.56 -16.71 24.85
C GLY A 431 -0.67 -17.47 24.33
N GLU A 432 -1.82 -17.30 24.99
CA GLU A 432 -3.10 -17.90 24.61
C GLU A 432 -3.72 -17.15 23.42
N LEU A 433 -3.66 -15.82 23.42
CA LEU A 433 -4.05 -14.99 22.27
C LEU A 433 -3.26 -15.36 21.00
N LYS A 434 -1.94 -15.48 21.12
CA LYS A 434 -1.07 -15.92 20.02
C LYS A 434 -1.43 -17.32 19.54
N LYS A 435 -1.79 -18.23 20.44
CA LYS A 435 -2.27 -19.58 20.09
C LYS A 435 -3.56 -19.50 19.26
N CYS A 436 -4.54 -18.69 19.65
CA CYS A 436 -5.75 -18.48 18.86
C CYS A 436 -5.44 -17.97 17.44
N LEU A 437 -4.50 -17.03 17.31
CA LEU A 437 -4.07 -16.55 16.00
C LEU A 437 -3.39 -17.65 15.16
N ILE A 438 -2.50 -18.43 15.77
CA ILE A 438 -1.82 -19.56 15.10
C ILE A 438 -2.85 -20.55 14.57
N GLU A 439 -3.84 -20.92 15.39
CA GLU A 439 -4.92 -21.84 15.04
C GLU A 439 -5.86 -21.27 13.96
N THR A 440 -5.91 -19.94 13.80
CA THR A 440 -6.65 -19.27 12.73
C THR A 440 -5.85 -19.24 11.42
N LEU A 441 -4.57 -18.87 11.46
CA LEU A 441 -3.76 -18.66 10.25
C LEU A 441 -3.25 -19.95 9.62
N GLN A 442 -2.87 -20.95 10.42
CA GLN A 442 -2.36 -22.22 9.89
C GLN A 442 -3.33 -22.92 8.92
N PRO A 443 -4.62 -23.16 9.26
CA PRO A 443 -5.54 -23.79 8.33
C PRO A 443 -5.83 -22.92 7.11
N MET A 444 -5.90 -21.60 7.27
CA MET A 444 -6.10 -20.68 6.15
C MET A 444 -4.96 -20.76 5.13
N ILE A 445 -3.71 -20.66 5.59
CA ILE A 445 -2.53 -20.71 4.72
C ILE A 445 -2.38 -22.10 4.11
N ALA A 446 -2.60 -23.17 4.88
CA ALA A 446 -2.58 -24.54 4.35
C ALA A 446 -3.63 -24.75 3.24
N ALA A 447 -4.85 -24.24 3.43
CA ALA A 447 -5.90 -24.31 2.42
C ALA A 447 -5.55 -23.49 1.16
N HIS A 448 -4.90 -22.34 1.32
CA HIS A 448 -4.37 -21.56 0.19
C HIS A 448 -3.28 -22.33 -0.56
N GLN A 449 -2.31 -22.92 0.16
CA GLN A 449 -1.24 -23.73 -0.42
C GLN A 449 -1.78 -24.92 -1.20
N GLU A 450 -2.80 -25.60 -0.68
CA GLU A 450 -3.43 -26.71 -1.40
C GLU A 450 -4.15 -26.25 -2.67
N ARG A 451 -4.89 -25.13 -2.62
CA ARG A 451 -5.49 -24.55 -3.83
C ARG A 451 -4.44 -24.13 -4.84
N ARG A 452 -3.35 -23.49 -4.40
CA ARG A 452 -2.22 -23.08 -5.25
C ARG A 452 -1.56 -24.27 -5.93
N ARG A 453 -1.41 -25.40 -5.24
CA ARG A 453 -0.86 -26.66 -5.79
C ARG A 453 -1.68 -27.20 -6.96
N LEU A 454 -2.98 -26.90 -6.99
CA LEU A 454 -3.90 -27.31 -8.06
C LEU A 454 -3.90 -26.34 -9.27
N VAL A 455 -3.22 -25.19 -9.17
CA VAL A 455 -3.11 -24.23 -10.27
C VAL A 455 -2.02 -24.69 -11.26
N THR A 456 -2.45 -25.29 -12.37
CA THR A 456 -1.56 -25.70 -13.45
C THR A 456 -1.21 -24.53 -14.37
N ASP A 457 -0.19 -24.71 -15.21
CA ASP A 457 0.21 -23.70 -16.19
C ASP A 457 -0.91 -23.39 -17.20
N GLU A 458 -1.72 -24.38 -17.56
CA GLU A 458 -2.89 -24.20 -18.43
C GLU A 458 -3.95 -23.33 -17.75
N ILE A 459 -4.16 -23.48 -16.43
CA ILE A 459 -5.07 -22.63 -15.67
C ILE A 459 -4.54 -21.19 -15.66
N VAL A 460 -3.25 -20.98 -15.35
CA VAL A 460 -2.65 -19.64 -15.39
C VAL A 460 -2.81 -19.02 -16.77
N GLN A 461 -2.47 -19.76 -17.82
CA GLN A 461 -2.63 -19.33 -19.20
C GLN A 461 -4.09 -18.98 -19.51
N GLN A 462 -5.06 -19.77 -19.04
CA GLN A 462 -6.49 -19.48 -19.23
C GLN A 462 -6.89 -18.16 -18.57
N PHE A 463 -6.47 -17.91 -17.32
CA PHE A 463 -6.73 -16.63 -16.64
C PHE A 463 -6.07 -15.46 -17.37
N MET A 464 -4.85 -15.66 -17.87
CA MET A 464 -4.03 -14.63 -18.48
C MET A 464 -4.24 -14.40 -19.98
N SER A 465 -5.01 -15.26 -20.64
CA SER A 465 -5.34 -15.12 -22.05
C SER A 465 -6.47 -14.10 -22.25
N PRO A 466 -6.28 -13.07 -23.10
CA PRO A 466 -7.34 -12.16 -23.49
C PRO A 466 -8.50 -12.93 -24.14
N ARG A 467 -9.67 -12.91 -23.51
CA ARG A 467 -10.89 -13.58 -23.99
C ARG A 467 -12.14 -12.86 -23.53
N LYS A 468 -13.28 -13.25 -24.10
CA LYS A 468 -14.60 -12.84 -23.60
C LYS A 468 -14.88 -13.53 -22.26
N LEU A 469 -15.37 -12.76 -21.30
CA LEU A 469 -15.80 -13.26 -19.99
C LEU A 469 -17.32 -13.55 -19.99
N HIS A 470 -17.75 -14.48 -19.15
CA HIS A 470 -19.15 -14.88 -19.00
C HIS A 470 -19.82 -14.05 -17.90
N PHE A 471 -20.44 -12.93 -18.29
CA PHE A 471 -21.22 -12.09 -17.39
C PHE A 471 -22.47 -11.56 -18.11
N ASN A 472 -23.48 -11.19 -17.33
CA ASN A 472 -24.69 -10.58 -17.86
C ASN A 472 -24.44 -9.07 -18.06
N CYS A 473 -24.64 -8.60 -19.31
CA CYS A 473 -24.40 -7.21 -19.72
C CYS A 473 -25.44 -6.23 -19.21
#